data_AF-A0A972TXZ6-F1
#
_entry.id   AF-A0A972TXZ6-F1
#
_cell.length_a   1.000
_cell.length_b   1.000
_cell.length_c   1.000
_cell.angle_alpha   90.00
_cell.angle_beta   90.00
_cell.angle_gamma   90.00
#
_symmetry.space_group_name_H-M   'P 1'
#
loop_
_entity.id
_entity.type
_entity.pdbx_description
1 polymer ?
#
loop_
_entity_poly.entity_id
_entity_poly.type
_entity_poly.pdbx_seq_one_letter_code
_entity_poly.pdbx_strand_id
1 'polypeptide(L)'
;MDSAQIQNTLKSLCKVMWDNNVTNPITYVTQISYLLFLKMLEEMDAEQKAAGNGNHRSLFGQFKVDGEECDFDALRWSRLASDPDNERMLRTLRDTLPLLAKHPELSQGARAVFRNASVVIPTGAALRRTVDVIAPISFLGMDADVKGDLFEYLASELGGQKKAAQFRTPRHLIRVIVRMVGPQIGGTVCDPACGSGGFLIAAYEHVLLANTGQEFIFEKTGPDGLTRKIGIGDKLTRAQWDFLQKGTFHGFDGDQDILRMAAMNAVLHGFDQS
;
A
#
# COMPACT_ATOMS: atom_id res chain seq x y z
N MET A 1 -17.30 -5.40 0.22
CA MET A 1 -17.59 -4.37 1.25
C MET A 1 -17.93 -3.08 0.53
N ASP A 2 -18.96 -2.37 0.99
CA ASP A 2 -19.19 -1.00 0.52
C ASP A 2 -18.24 -0.01 1.25
N SER A 3 -18.11 1.20 0.72
CA SER A 3 -17.22 2.24 1.29
C SER A 3 -17.58 2.58 2.74
N ALA A 4 -18.86 2.48 3.12
CA ALA A 4 -19.33 2.80 4.47
C ALA A 4 -18.88 1.74 5.51
N GLN A 5 -18.93 0.46 5.16
CA GLN A 5 -18.41 -0.63 5.98
C GLN A 5 -16.91 -0.48 6.23
N ILE A 6 -16.15 -0.14 5.18
CA ILE A 6 -14.71 0.11 5.29
C ILE A 6 -14.43 1.26 6.26
N GLN A 7 -15.14 2.39 6.12
CA GLN A 7 -14.98 3.53 7.03
C GLN A 7 -15.32 3.16 8.49
N ASN A 8 -16.37 2.38 8.73
CA ASN A 8 -16.74 1.95 10.07
C ASN A 8 -15.68 1.03 10.70
N THR A 9 -15.09 0.14 9.90
CA THR A 9 -13.96 -0.70 10.33
C THR A 9 -12.74 0.15 10.68
N LEU A 10 -12.38 1.13 9.83
CA LEU A 10 -11.27 2.04 10.11
C LEU A 10 -11.50 2.87 11.38
N LYS A 11 -12.70 3.40 11.59
CA LYS A 11 -13.06 4.09 12.85
C LYS A 11 -12.91 3.18 14.06
N SER A 12 -13.28 1.91 13.92
CA SER A 12 -13.12 0.91 14.99
C SER A 12 -11.65 0.65 15.30
N LEU A 13 -10.79 0.57 14.28
CA LEU A 13 -9.34 0.43 14.45
C LEU A 13 -8.73 1.63 15.17
N CYS A 14 -9.06 2.86 14.73
CA CYS A 14 -8.62 4.08 15.39
C CYS A 14 -9.06 4.12 16.86
N LYS A 15 -10.31 3.72 17.13
CA LYS A 15 -10.84 3.62 18.50
C LYS A 15 -10.06 2.63 19.36
N VAL A 16 -9.76 1.43 18.84
CA VAL A 16 -8.97 0.44 19.57
C VAL A 16 -7.60 1.01 19.96
N MET A 17 -6.93 1.70 19.06
CA MET A 17 -5.64 2.33 19.35
C MET A 17 -5.74 3.43 20.41
N TRP A 18 -6.75 4.29 20.27
CA TRP A 18 -7.04 5.35 21.23
C TRP A 18 -7.32 4.81 22.63
N ASP A 19 -8.20 3.82 22.75
CA ASP A 19 -8.60 3.18 24.01
C ASP A 19 -7.41 2.47 24.69
N ASN A 20 -6.32 2.20 23.96
CA ASN A 20 -5.08 1.62 24.48
C ASN A 20 -3.96 2.66 24.60
N ASN A 21 -4.27 3.96 24.76
CA ASN A 21 -3.30 5.05 24.97
C ASN A 21 -2.35 5.35 23.78
N VAL A 22 -2.65 4.85 22.58
CA VAL A 22 -1.99 5.32 21.35
C VAL A 22 -2.83 6.46 20.78
N THR A 23 -2.67 7.66 21.35
CA THR A 23 -3.55 8.82 21.08
C THR A 23 -3.06 9.74 19.97
N ASN A 24 -1.81 9.60 19.53
CA ASN A 24 -1.29 10.38 18.42
C ASN A 24 -1.82 9.81 17.08
N PRO A 25 -2.55 10.60 16.26
CA PRO A 25 -3.08 10.18 14.96
C PRO A 25 -2.05 9.61 14.01
N ILE A 26 -0.88 10.24 13.95
CA ILE A 26 0.22 9.78 13.13
C ILE A 26 0.65 8.39 13.56
N THR A 27 0.76 8.19 14.87
CA THR A 27 1.18 6.92 15.42
C THR A 27 0.17 5.81 15.14
N TYR A 28 -1.10 5.98 15.51
CA TYR A 28 -2.06 4.88 15.34
C TYR A 28 -2.36 4.56 13.88
N VAL A 29 -2.40 5.56 12.99
CA VAL A 29 -2.55 5.31 11.55
C VAL A 29 -1.38 4.49 11.03
N THR A 30 -0.14 4.86 11.37
CA THR A 30 1.04 4.10 10.94
C THR A 30 1.01 2.65 11.44
N GLN A 31 0.60 2.41 12.70
CA GLN A 31 0.46 1.03 13.23
C GLN A 31 -0.63 0.23 12.50
N ILE A 32 -1.78 0.84 12.23
CA ILE A 32 -2.88 0.22 11.48
C ILE A 32 -2.41 -0.11 10.05
N SER A 33 -1.73 0.83 9.39
CA SER A 33 -1.23 0.65 8.03
C SER A 33 -0.22 -0.49 7.92
N TYR A 34 0.66 -0.69 8.91
CA TYR A 34 1.55 -1.87 8.93
C TYR A 34 0.79 -3.18 8.95
N LEU A 35 -0.24 -3.29 9.78
CA LEU A 35 -1.04 -4.52 9.93
C LEU A 35 -1.88 -4.80 8.68
N LEU A 36 -2.52 -3.76 8.12
CA LEU A 36 -3.27 -3.90 6.87
C LEU A 36 -2.33 -4.33 5.74
N PHE A 37 -1.18 -3.68 5.59
CA PHE A 37 -0.22 -4.00 4.54
C PHE A 37 0.38 -5.40 4.72
N LEU A 38 0.63 -5.85 5.95
CA LEU A 38 1.10 -7.20 6.22
C LEU A 38 0.08 -8.26 5.77
N LYS A 39 -1.20 -8.04 6.06
CA LYS A 39 -2.28 -8.89 5.55
C LYS A 39 -2.32 -8.92 4.03
N MET A 40 -2.21 -7.74 3.41
CA MET A 40 -2.20 -7.61 1.97
C MET A 40 -1.03 -8.35 1.31
N LEU A 41 0.16 -8.30 1.91
CA LEU A 41 1.33 -9.03 1.42
C LEU A 41 1.08 -10.54 1.40
N GLU A 42 0.43 -11.10 2.43
CA GLU A 42 0.06 -12.52 2.42
C GLU A 42 -0.96 -12.84 1.32
N GLU A 43 -2.00 -12.03 1.17
CA GLU A 43 -3.02 -12.26 0.14
C GLU A 43 -2.42 -12.17 -1.27
N MET A 44 -1.53 -11.21 -1.53
CA MET A 44 -0.80 -11.07 -2.79
C MET A 44 0.16 -12.24 -3.05
N ASP A 45 0.87 -12.71 -2.02
CA ASP A 45 1.73 -13.89 -2.09
C ASP A 45 0.93 -15.14 -2.48
N ALA A 46 -0.26 -15.31 -1.88
CA ALA A 46 -1.17 -16.39 -2.21
C ALA A 46 -1.72 -16.31 -3.65
N GLU A 47 -2.09 -15.12 -4.13
CA GLU A 47 -2.51 -14.89 -5.52
C GLU A 47 -1.40 -15.24 -6.52
N GLN A 48 -0.17 -14.78 -6.26
CA GLN A 48 0.98 -15.08 -7.12
C GLN A 48 1.30 -16.58 -7.14
N LYS A 49 1.21 -17.25 -5.99
CA LYS A 49 1.36 -18.71 -5.90
C LYS A 49 0.31 -19.44 -6.73
N ALA A 50 -0.94 -18.97 -6.71
CA ALA A 50 -2.05 -19.57 -7.47
C ALA A 50 -1.93 -19.33 -8.99
N ALA A 51 -1.40 -18.18 -9.40
CA ALA A 51 -1.22 -17.81 -10.81
C ALA A 51 0.06 -18.40 -11.44
N GLY A 52 1.05 -18.79 -10.64
CA GLY A 52 2.36 -19.23 -11.11
C GLY A 52 2.45 -20.72 -11.47
N ASN A 53 3.24 -21.05 -12.50
CA ASN A 53 3.59 -22.43 -12.89
C ASN A 53 4.69 -23.05 -12.02
N GLY A 54 4.73 -22.78 -10.70
CA GLY A 54 5.64 -23.43 -9.74
C GLY A 54 6.95 -22.71 -9.37
N ASN A 55 7.28 -21.58 -10.00
CA ASN A 55 8.50 -20.78 -9.68
C ASN A 55 8.28 -19.64 -8.67
N HIS A 56 7.14 -19.59 -8.00
CA HIS A 56 6.87 -18.55 -7.00
C HIS A 56 7.58 -18.88 -5.68
N ARG A 57 8.48 -17.99 -5.25
CA ARG A 57 9.09 -18.02 -3.92
C ARG A 57 8.26 -17.14 -2.99
N SER A 58 7.68 -17.75 -1.96
CA SER A 58 6.88 -17.04 -0.96
C SER A 58 7.72 -15.99 -0.22
N LEU A 59 7.14 -14.83 0.04
CA LEU A 59 7.71 -13.76 0.87
C LEU A 59 7.86 -14.16 2.35
N PHE A 60 7.17 -15.20 2.79
CA PHE A 60 7.12 -15.64 4.18
C PHE A 60 7.91 -16.93 4.34
N GLY A 61 9.22 -16.78 4.53
CA GLY A 61 10.17 -17.87 4.70
C GLY A 61 11.53 -17.36 5.19
N GLN A 62 12.58 -18.15 4.98
CA GLN A 62 13.93 -17.78 5.39
C GLN A 62 14.65 -16.95 4.32
N PHE A 63 15.18 -15.81 4.76
CA PHE A 63 15.89 -14.86 3.91
C PHE A 63 17.10 -14.28 4.64
N LYS A 64 18.14 -13.96 3.88
CA LYS A 64 19.30 -13.24 4.41
C LYS A 64 19.02 -11.76 4.42
N VAL A 65 19.13 -11.13 5.59
CA VAL A 65 19.04 -9.68 5.79
C VAL A 65 20.32 -9.24 6.49
N ASP A 66 21.09 -8.36 5.86
CA ASP A 66 22.39 -7.88 6.36
C ASP A 66 23.39 -8.99 6.74
N GLY A 67 23.28 -10.17 6.09
CA GLY A 67 24.18 -11.31 6.32
C GLY A 67 23.65 -12.34 7.32
N GLU A 68 22.61 -12.01 8.08
CA GLU A 68 21.97 -12.91 9.05
C GLU A 68 20.75 -13.59 8.43
N GLU A 69 20.49 -14.86 8.78
CA GLU A 69 19.24 -15.52 8.40
C GLU A 69 18.09 -15.03 9.27
N CYS A 70 17.03 -14.55 8.63
CA CYS A 70 15.81 -14.10 9.26
C CYS A 70 14.64 -14.96 8.77
N ASP A 71 13.82 -15.45 9.70
CA ASP A 71 12.59 -16.16 9.39
C ASP A 71 11.39 -15.21 9.41
N PHE A 72 10.79 -15.00 8.23
CA PHE A 72 9.61 -14.16 8.06
C PHE A 72 8.30 -14.96 8.15
N ASP A 73 8.33 -16.30 8.24
CA ASP A 73 7.10 -17.09 8.28
C ASP A 73 6.25 -16.81 9.53
N ALA A 74 6.89 -16.48 10.66
CA ALA A 74 6.20 -16.05 11.88
C ALA A 74 5.40 -14.74 11.69
N LEU A 75 5.79 -13.92 10.71
CA LEU A 75 5.12 -12.67 10.37
C LEU A 75 3.98 -12.86 9.35
N ARG A 76 3.84 -14.06 8.76
CA ARG A 76 2.70 -14.40 7.89
C ARG A 76 1.41 -14.07 8.61
N TRP A 77 0.53 -13.27 7.98
CA TRP A 77 -0.64 -12.72 8.66
C TRP A 77 -1.52 -13.82 9.29
N SER A 78 -1.79 -14.91 8.58
CA SER A 78 -2.56 -16.07 9.08
C SER A 78 -1.92 -16.74 10.31
N ARG A 79 -0.59 -16.76 10.40
CA ARG A 79 0.16 -17.31 11.54
C ARG A 79 0.20 -16.33 12.71
N LEU A 80 0.53 -15.07 12.44
CA LEU A 80 0.56 -14.01 13.44
C LEU A 80 -0.83 -13.82 14.07
N ALA A 81 -1.88 -13.74 13.24
CA ALA A 81 -3.25 -13.52 13.69
C ALA A 81 -3.84 -14.71 14.44
N SER A 82 -3.35 -15.93 14.24
CA SER A 82 -3.82 -17.11 14.97
C SER A 82 -3.01 -17.43 16.24
N ASP A 83 -1.94 -16.67 16.55
CA ASP A 83 -1.10 -16.93 17.71
C ASP A 83 -1.90 -16.75 19.04
N PRO A 84 -2.12 -17.82 19.84
CA PRO A 84 -2.89 -17.70 21.08
C PRO A 84 -2.17 -16.90 22.18
N ASP A 85 -0.85 -16.71 22.08
CA ASP A 85 -0.05 -15.92 23.00
C ASP A 85 0.09 -14.49 22.47
N ASN A 86 -0.74 -13.60 23.00
CA ASN A 86 -0.77 -12.19 22.65
C ASN A 86 0.60 -11.49 22.81
N GLU A 87 1.40 -11.85 23.81
CA GLU A 87 2.69 -11.21 24.06
C GLU A 87 3.77 -11.76 23.13
N ARG A 88 3.72 -13.05 22.80
CA ARG A 88 4.57 -13.61 21.74
C ARG A 88 4.25 -12.97 20.39
N MET A 89 2.96 -12.85 20.06
CA MET A 89 2.51 -12.18 18.84
C MET A 89 3.08 -10.75 18.72
N LEU A 90 3.04 -9.97 19.81
CA LEU A 90 3.59 -8.62 19.83
C LEU A 90 5.12 -8.60 19.71
N ARG A 91 5.83 -9.53 20.35
CA ARG A 91 7.29 -9.68 20.19
C ARG A 91 7.66 -9.99 18.74
N THR A 92 7.01 -10.98 18.13
CA THR A 92 7.21 -11.33 16.71
C THR A 92 7.01 -10.11 15.81
N LEU A 93 5.94 -9.35 16.03
CA LEU A 93 5.68 -8.15 15.25
C LEU A 93 6.77 -7.08 15.44
N ARG A 94 7.19 -6.81 16.68
CA ARG A 94 8.26 -5.83 17.00
C ARG A 94 9.61 -6.22 16.40
N ASP A 95 9.96 -7.49 16.48
CA ASP A 95 11.30 -7.99 16.13
C ASP A 95 11.43 -8.19 14.61
N THR A 96 10.38 -8.67 13.94
CA THR A 96 10.46 -9.09 12.53
C THR A 96 9.92 -8.05 11.54
N LEU A 97 8.89 -7.26 11.90
CA LEU A 97 8.29 -6.28 10.96
C LEU A 97 9.30 -5.26 10.41
N PRO A 98 10.20 -4.65 11.22
CA PRO A 98 11.16 -3.68 10.70
C PRO A 98 12.12 -4.27 9.65
N LEU A 99 12.37 -5.59 9.72
CA LEU A 99 13.26 -6.28 8.79
C LEU A 99 12.67 -6.36 7.37
N LEU A 100 11.35 -6.19 7.21
CA LEU A 100 10.71 -6.13 5.89
C LEU A 100 11.26 -4.98 5.02
N ALA A 101 11.78 -3.92 5.64
CA ALA A 101 12.44 -2.82 4.92
C ALA A 101 13.66 -3.26 4.09
N LYS A 102 14.21 -4.44 4.39
CA LYS A 102 15.40 -5.01 3.77
C LYS A 102 15.15 -6.37 3.12
N HIS A 103 13.88 -6.79 3.03
CA HIS A 103 13.52 -8.11 2.52
C HIS A 103 13.88 -8.25 1.02
N PRO A 104 14.71 -9.23 0.62
CA PRO A 104 15.32 -9.29 -0.71
C PRO A 104 14.31 -9.49 -1.86
N GLU A 105 13.17 -10.14 -1.60
CA GLU A 105 12.13 -10.37 -2.62
C GLU A 105 11.05 -9.28 -2.63
N LEU A 106 11.03 -8.36 -1.65
CA LEU A 106 10.10 -7.22 -1.69
C LEU A 106 10.60 -6.17 -2.69
N SER A 107 9.66 -5.52 -3.39
CA SER A 107 9.91 -4.37 -4.24
C SER A 107 10.46 -3.17 -3.46
N GLN A 108 10.97 -2.18 -4.19
CA GLN A 108 11.44 -0.93 -3.60
C GLN A 108 10.33 -0.20 -2.82
N GLY A 109 9.13 -0.10 -3.39
CA GLY A 109 7.96 0.51 -2.75
C GLY A 109 7.49 -0.29 -1.54
N ALA A 110 7.39 -1.61 -1.63
CA ALA A 110 7.00 -2.44 -0.49
C ALA A 110 8.01 -2.36 0.66
N ARG A 111 9.32 -2.27 0.37
CA ARG A 111 10.34 -2.00 1.39
C ARG A 111 10.22 -0.59 1.98
N ALA A 112 9.91 0.41 1.16
CA ALA A 112 9.75 1.80 1.60
C ALA A 112 8.60 1.94 2.61
N VAL A 113 7.56 1.10 2.51
CA VAL A 113 6.49 1.02 3.53
C VAL A 113 7.06 0.75 4.93
N PHE A 114 8.05 -0.13 5.05
CA PHE A 114 8.62 -0.53 6.35
C PHE A 114 9.89 0.22 6.72
N ARG A 115 10.33 1.20 5.92
CA ARG A 115 11.52 1.99 6.22
C ARG A 115 11.35 2.67 7.58
N ASN A 116 12.34 2.46 8.46
CA ASN A 116 12.34 2.93 9.86
C ASN A 116 11.09 2.51 10.65
N ALA A 117 10.47 1.38 10.29
CA ALA A 117 9.28 0.92 10.99
C ALA A 117 9.58 0.61 12.45
N SER A 118 8.67 1.04 13.32
CA SER A 118 8.70 0.77 14.75
C SER A 118 7.31 0.45 15.24
N VAL A 119 7.20 -0.64 16.00
CA VAL A 119 5.91 -1.12 16.53
C VAL A 119 5.73 -0.59 17.95
N VAL A 120 4.82 0.36 18.09
CA VAL A 120 4.56 1.07 19.35
C VAL A 120 3.22 0.72 20.00
N ILE A 121 2.58 -0.34 19.50
CA ILE A 121 1.40 -0.93 20.15
C ILE A 121 1.81 -1.40 21.56
N PRO A 122 1.13 -0.99 22.63
CA PRO A 122 1.66 -1.09 23.99
C PRO A 122 1.64 -2.52 24.54
N THR A 123 0.57 -3.28 24.28
CA THR A 123 0.36 -4.62 24.85
C THR A 123 -0.11 -5.61 23.79
N GLY A 124 0.14 -6.90 24.03
CA GLY A 124 -0.33 -7.95 23.15
C GLY A 124 -1.85 -7.97 23.04
N ALA A 125 -2.56 -7.63 24.12
CA ALA A 125 -4.02 -7.53 24.12
C ALA A 125 -4.53 -6.41 23.20
N ALA A 126 -3.82 -5.27 23.12
CA ALA A 126 -4.16 -4.19 22.19
C ALA A 126 -3.93 -4.61 20.73
N LEU A 127 -2.81 -5.31 20.47
CA LEU A 127 -2.52 -5.88 19.16
C LEU A 127 -3.60 -6.89 18.74
N ARG A 128 -3.96 -7.82 19.63
CA ARG A 128 -5.01 -8.83 19.43
C ARG A 128 -6.32 -8.19 18.99
N ARG A 129 -6.83 -7.21 19.75
CA ARG A 129 -8.07 -6.49 19.39
C ARG A 129 -7.98 -5.82 18.02
N THR A 130 -6.83 -5.24 17.68
CA THR A 130 -6.62 -4.60 16.37
C THR A 130 -6.67 -5.64 15.26
N VAL A 131 -5.99 -6.77 15.44
CA VAL A 131 -5.97 -7.86 14.48
C VAL A 131 -7.34 -8.50 14.29
N ASP A 132 -8.12 -8.66 15.35
CA ASP A 132 -9.48 -9.21 15.27
C ASP A 132 -10.41 -8.33 14.42
N VAL A 133 -10.21 -7.00 14.43
CA VAL A 133 -10.94 -6.06 13.57
C VAL A 133 -10.49 -6.13 12.11
N ILE A 134 -9.21 -6.43 11.83
CA ILE A 134 -8.66 -6.56 10.47
C ILE A 134 -8.93 -7.94 9.86
N ALA A 135 -9.02 -8.98 10.70
CA ALA A 135 -9.22 -10.38 10.29
C ALA A 135 -10.38 -10.60 9.28
N PRO A 136 -11.56 -9.97 9.39
CA PRO A 136 -12.65 -10.16 8.44
C PRO A 136 -12.50 -9.37 7.12
N ILE A 137 -11.56 -8.43 7.02
CA ILE A 137 -11.31 -7.68 5.78
C ILE A 137 -10.69 -8.63 4.75
N SER A 138 -11.15 -8.64 3.50
CA SER A 138 -10.48 -9.36 2.40
C SER A 138 -10.06 -8.34 1.36
N PHE A 139 -8.78 -8.29 1.03
CA PHE A 139 -8.24 -7.44 -0.02
C PHE A 139 -8.20 -8.16 -1.38
N LEU A 140 -8.24 -9.49 -1.36
CA LEU A 140 -8.38 -10.33 -2.55
C LEU A 140 -9.61 -9.92 -3.37
N GLY A 141 -9.41 -9.68 -4.66
CA GLY A 141 -10.46 -9.24 -5.57
C GLY A 141 -11.02 -7.83 -5.30
N MET A 142 -10.54 -7.12 -4.27
CA MET A 142 -10.88 -5.72 -4.06
C MET A 142 -10.10 -4.85 -5.05
N ASP A 143 -10.80 -3.89 -5.62
CA ASP A 143 -10.24 -2.96 -6.60
C ASP A 143 -9.16 -2.05 -5.97
N ALA A 144 -8.12 -1.71 -6.74
CA ALA A 144 -7.00 -0.88 -6.29
C ALA A 144 -7.43 0.52 -5.82
N ASP A 145 -8.48 1.11 -6.40
CA ASP A 145 -9.03 2.40 -5.95
C ASP A 145 -9.66 2.25 -4.57
N VAL A 146 -10.39 1.15 -4.32
CA VAL A 146 -11.05 0.90 -3.03
C VAL A 146 -10.00 0.65 -1.95
N LYS A 147 -8.92 -0.06 -2.28
CA LYS A 147 -7.75 -0.19 -1.41
C LYS A 147 -7.10 1.18 -1.18
N GLY A 148 -6.92 1.98 -2.22
CA GLY A 148 -6.39 3.34 -2.11
C GLY A 148 -7.25 4.23 -1.21
N ASP A 149 -8.57 4.17 -1.34
CA ASP A 149 -9.54 4.91 -0.51
C ASP A 149 -9.44 4.56 0.96
N LEU A 150 -9.20 3.29 1.30
CA LEU A 150 -8.96 2.85 2.68
C LEU A 150 -7.75 3.58 3.27
N PHE A 151 -6.62 3.61 2.56
CA PHE A 151 -5.41 4.29 3.02
C PHE A 151 -5.54 5.82 2.97
N GLU A 152 -6.29 6.37 2.01
CA GLU A 152 -6.63 7.79 1.95
C GLU A 152 -7.53 8.21 3.11
N TYR A 153 -8.48 7.36 3.53
CA TYR A 153 -9.26 7.60 4.74
C TYR A 153 -8.34 7.64 5.97
N LEU A 154 -7.45 6.66 6.12
CA LEU A 154 -6.45 6.66 7.20
C LEU A 154 -5.59 7.93 7.16
N ALA A 155 -5.17 8.38 5.98
CA ALA A 155 -4.44 9.63 5.82
C ALA A 155 -5.28 10.87 6.20
N SER A 156 -6.60 10.84 5.96
CA SER A 156 -7.49 11.93 6.38
C SER A 156 -7.60 12.07 7.91
N GLU A 157 -7.44 10.97 8.65
CA GLU A 157 -7.40 10.96 10.12
C GLU A 157 -6.07 11.55 10.65
N LEU A 158 -4.96 11.45 9.89
CA LEU A 158 -3.63 11.95 10.30
C LEU A 158 -3.59 13.46 10.58
N GLY A 159 -4.28 14.26 9.76
CA GLY A 159 -4.07 15.70 9.76
C GLY A 159 -5.13 16.52 10.49
N GLY A 160 -6.17 15.88 11.04
CA GLY A 160 -7.41 16.59 11.34
C GLY A 160 -7.93 17.34 10.09
N GLN A 161 -9.10 17.96 10.16
CA GLN A 161 -9.64 18.64 8.98
C GLN A 161 -8.77 19.81 8.46
N LYS A 162 -7.75 20.27 9.22
CA LYS A 162 -6.93 21.45 8.87
C LYS A 162 -5.50 21.15 8.37
N LYS A 163 -4.78 20.13 8.85
CA LYS A 163 -3.43 19.80 8.34
C LYS A 163 -3.44 18.73 7.24
N ALA A 164 -4.45 17.84 7.17
CA ALA A 164 -4.52 16.85 6.09
C ALA A 164 -4.88 17.50 4.73
N ALA A 165 -5.64 18.61 4.78
CA ALA A 165 -6.10 19.33 3.60
C ALA A 165 -4.97 20.09 2.87
N GLN A 166 -3.86 20.41 3.54
CA GLN A 166 -2.79 21.23 2.95
C GLN A 166 -1.88 20.45 1.99
N PHE A 167 -1.97 19.12 1.96
CA PHE A 167 -1.11 18.25 1.14
C PHE A 167 -1.86 17.54 0.01
N ARG A 168 -3.14 17.87 -0.23
CA ARG A 168 -3.99 17.09 -1.13
C ARG A 168 -4.48 17.89 -2.33
N THR A 169 -4.07 17.46 -3.51
CA THR A 169 -4.67 17.91 -4.77
C THR A 169 -5.88 17.03 -5.08
N PRO A 170 -7.08 17.59 -5.34
CA PRO A 170 -8.26 16.82 -5.75
C PRO A 170 -7.98 15.94 -6.98
N ARG A 171 -8.44 14.68 -6.94
CA ARG A 171 -8.14 13.67 -7.97
C ARG A 171 -8.56 14.09 -9.39
N HIS A 172 -9.67 14.82 -9.52
CA HIS A 172 -10.10 15.34 -10.81
C HIS A 172 -9.14 16.39 -11.39
N LEU A 173 -8.55 17.26 -10.55
CA LEU A 173 -7.55 18.24 -10.97
C LEU A 173 -6.25 17.56 -11.41
N ILE A 174 -5.77 16.59 -10.62
CA ILE A 174 -4.58 15.79 -10.96
C ILE A 174 -4.75 15.17 -12.36
N ARG A 175 -5.89 14.53 -12.63
CA ARG A 175 -6.15 13.87 -13.92
C ARG A 175 -6.19 14.86 -15.08
N VAL A 176 -6.76 16.05 -14.89
CA VAL A 176 -6.75 17.10 -15.93
C VAL A 176 -5.32 17.53 -16.23
N ILE A 177 -4.53 17.82 -15.19
CA ILE A 177 -3.12 18.22 -15.35
C ILE A 177 -2.32 17.13 -16.05
N VAL A 178 -2.43 15.87 -15.63
CA VAL A 178 -1.72 14.74 -16.26
C VAL A 178 -2.13 14.58 -17.73
N ARG A 179 -3.43 14.72 -18.06
CA ARG A 179 -3.88 14.67 -19.46
C ARG A 179 -3.30 15.80 -20.30
N MET A 180 -3.13 17.00 -19.74
CA MET A 180 -2.52 18.14 -20.43
C MET A 180 -1.01 17.95 -20.62
N VAL A 181 -0.33 17.39 -19.63
CA VAL A 181 1.11 17.06 -19.70
C VAL A 181 1.35 15.91 -20.68
N GLY A 182 0.46 14.92 -20.73
CA GLY A 182 0.51 13.79 -21.66
C GLY A 182 1.76 12.92 -21.52
N PRO A 183 2.12 12.42 -20.32
CA PRO A 183 3.32 11.62 -20.13
C PRO A 183 3.32 10.38 -21.03
N GLN A 184 4.45 10.10 -21.66
CA GLN A 184 4.62 8.99 -22.60
C GLN A 184 5.62 7.97 -22.06
N ILE A 185 5.47 6.72 -22.50
CA ILE A 185 6.44 5.68 -22.20
C ILE A 185 7.84 6.06 -22.75
N GLY A 186 8.88 5.81 -21.95
CA GLY A 186 10.26 6.21 -22.25
C GLY A 186 10.64 7.57 -21.65
N GLY A 187 9.67 8.35 -21.18
CA GLY A 187 9.90 9.56 -20.37
C GLY A 187 10.00 9.27 -18.88
N THR A 188 10.47 10.26 -18.12
CA THR A 188 10.49 10.24 -16.66
C THR A 188 9.50 11.27 -16.09
N VAL A 189 8.91 10.94 -14.94
CA VAL A 189 7.96 11.77 -14.20
C VAL A 189 8.53 11.98 -12.81
N CYS A 190 8.72 13.23 -12.42
CA CYS A 190 9.19 13.62 -11.10
C CYS A 190 8.13 14.45 -10.38
N ASP A 191 7.76 14.04 -9.18
CA ASP A 191 6.94 14.82 -8.26
C ASP A 191 7.75 15.13 -6.99
N PRO A 192 8.25 16.37 -6.82
CA PRO A 192 9.13 16.74 -5.72
C PRO A 192 8.39 16.97 -4.39
N ALA A 193 7.06 16.92 -4.39
CA ALA A 193 6.21 17.05 -3.20
C ALA A 193 5.01 16.11 -3.34
N CYS A 194 5.31 14.81 -3.45
CA CYS A 194 4.38 13.82 -4.00
C CYS A 194 3.17 13.53 -3.12
N GLY A 195 3.20 13.90 -1.83
CA GLY A 195 2.11 13.62 -0.92
C GLY A 195 1.83 12.11 -0.89
N SER A 196 0.58 11.71 -1.10
CA SER A 196 0.19 10.29 -1.22
C SER A 196 0.48 9.67 -2.59
N GLY A 197 1.27 10.32 -3.46
CA GLY A 197 1.65 9.82 -4.78
C GLY A 197 0.61 10.09 -5.88
N GLY A 198 -0.31 11.04 -5.67
CA GLY A 198 -1.48 11.20 -6.54
C GLY A 198 -1.17 11.47 -8.01
N PHE A 199 -0.19 12.33 -8.31
CA PHE A 199 0.25 12.59 -9.68
C PHE A 199 0.96 11.40 -10.31
N LEU A 200 1.78 10.67 -9.54
CA LEU A 200 2.51 9.50 -10.02
C LEU A 200 1.54 8.39 -10.44
N ILE A 201 0.54 8.10 -9.62
CA ILE A 201 -0.52 7.12 -9.94
C ILE A 201 -1.25 7.52 -11.23
N ALA A 202 -1.68 8.78 -11.32
CA ALA A 202 -2.43 9.25 -12.49
C ALA A 202 -1.57 9.24 -13.77
N ALA A 203 -0.27 9.55 -13.66
CA ALA A 203 0.66 9.46 -14.77
C ALA A 203 0.88 8.00 -15.21
N TYR A 204 0.99 7.06 -14.26
CA TYR A 204 1.05 5.63 -14.54
C TYR A 204 -0.20 5.13 -15.26
N GLU A 205 -1.40 5.41 -14.73
CA GLU A 205 -2.67 5.08 -15.38
C GLU A 205 -2.77 5.69 -16.79
N HIS A 206 -2.29 6.92 -16.98
CA HIS A 206 -2.28 7.58 -18.29
C HIS A 206 -1.38 6.86 -19.29
N VAL A 207 -0.16 6.49 -18.90
CA VAL A 207 0.78 5.76 -19.77
C VAL A 207 0.21 4.39 -20.14
N LEU A 208 -0.39 3.67 -19.19
CA LEU A 208 -1.06 2.40 -19.49
C LEU A 208 -2.18 2.59 -20.51
N LEU A 209 -3.10 3.53 -20.26
CA LEU A 209 -4.23 3.80 -21.15
C LEU A 209 -3.78 4.19 -22.56
N ALA A 210 -2.76 5.04 -22.69
CA ALA A 210 -2.21 5.46 -23.98
C ALA A 210 -1.61 4.30 -24.79
N ASN A 211 -1.18 3.23 -24.11
CA ASN A 211 -0.56 2.05 -24.71
C ASN A 211 -1.49 0.81 -24.63
N THR A 212 -2.80 1.01 -24.70
CA THR A 212 -3.81 -0.08 -24.64
C THR A 212 -4.56 -0.27 -25.98
N GLY A 213 -4.88 -1.51 -26.35
CA GLY A 213 -5.83 -1.88 -27.42
C GLY A 213 -7.24 -1.39 -27.12
N GLN A 214 -8.05 -1.05 -28.14
CA GLN A 214 -9.43 -0.56 -27.90
C GLN A 214 -10.29 -1.60 -27.18
N GLU A 215 -10.00 -2.88 -27.41
CA GLU A 215 -10.62 -4.05 -26.82
C GLU A 215 -10.27 -4.28 -25.33
N PHE A 216 -9.20 -3.65 -24.84
CA PHE A 216 -8.75 -3.74 -23.45
C PHE A 216 -8.90 -2.41 -22.69
N ILE A 217 -9.69 -1.48 -23.23
CA ILE A 217 -10.08 -0.26 -22.54
C ILE A 217 -11.42 -0.51 -21.83
N PHE A 218 -11.42 -0.26 -20.52
CA PHE A 218 -12.60 -0.43 -19.68
C PHE A 218 -13.04 0.91 -19.10
N GLU A 219 -14.34 1.05 -18.85
CA GLU A 219 -14.87 2.16 -18.08
C GLU A 219 -14.99 1.76 -16.63
N LYS A 220 -14.46 2.62 -15.75
CA LYS A 220 -14.47 2.43 -14.31
C LYS A 220 -15.04 3.67 -13.65
N THR A 221 -16.07 3.50 -12.84
CA THR A 221 -16.62 4.57 -12.01
C THR A 221 -15.82 4.66 -10.72
N GLY A 222 -15.19 5.80 -10.51
CA GLY A 222 -14.47 6.07 -9.27
C GLY A 222 -15.41 6.30 -8.08
N PRO A 223 -14.85 6.33 -6.86
CA PRO A 223 -15.57 6.69 -5.64
C PRO A 223 -16.16 8.10 -5.66
N ASP A 224 -15.59 8.98 -6.50
CA ASP A 224 -16.09 10.32 -6.79
C ASP A 224 -17.32 10.34 -7.72
N GLY A 225 -17.81 9.17 -8.13
CA GLY A 225 -18.92 9.02 -9.07
C GLY A 225 -18.54 9.32 -10.53
N LEU A 226 -17.27 9.59 -10.81
CA LEU A 226 -16.81 9.92 -12.16
C LEU A 226 -16.36 8.66 -12.90
N THR A 227 -16.96 8.42 -14.06
CA THR A 227 -16.54 7.37 -14.98
C THR A 227 -15.28 7.78 -15.74
N ARG A 228 -14.29 6.89 -15.76
CA ARG A 228 -13.03 7.09 -16.49
C ARG A 228 -12.64 5.85 -17.26
N LYS A 229 -11.93 6.06 -18.37
CA LYS A 229 -11.31 4.98 -19.13
C LYS A 229 -10.02 4.55 -18.44
N ILE A 230 -9.84 3.25 -18.30
CA ILE A 230 -8.63 2.60 -17.82
C ILE A 230 -8.14 1.63 -18.88
N GLY A 231 -6.82 1.40 -18.92
CA GLY A 231 -6.21 0.46 -19.84
C GLY A 231 -5.13 -0.35 -19.13
N ILE A 232 -4.79 -1.49 -19.70
CA ILE A 232 -3.84 -2.46 -19.12
C ILE A 232 -2.42 -2.33 -19.68
N GLY A 233 -2.22 -1.50 -20.71
CA GLY A 233 -0.93 -1.29 -21.35
C GLY A 233 -0.44 -2.49 -22.17
N ASP A 234 -1.34 -3.28 -22.78
CA ASP A 234 -1.02 -4.51 -23.53
C ASP A 234 -0.06 -4.29 -24.72
N LYS A 235 0.02 -3.07 -25.25
CA LYS A 235 0.91 -2.73 -26.37
C LYS A 235 2.33 -2.42 -25.93
N LEU A 236 2.61 -2.36 -24.62
CA LEU A 236 3.94 -2.13 -24.11
C LEU A 236 4.83 -3.36 -24.33
N THR A 237 5.98 -3.14 -24.96
CA THR A 237 7.00 -4.18 -25.07
C THR A 237 7.58 -4.53 -23.70
N ARG A 238 8.24 -5.68 -23.58
CA ARG A 238 8.89 -6.10 -22.32
C ARG A 238 9.88 -5.05 -21.79
N ALA A 239 10.67 -4.43 -22.67
CA ALA A 239 11.64 -3.40 -22.31
C ALA A 239 10.94 -2.12 -21.83
N GLN A 240 9.86 -1.72 -22.48
CA GLN A 240 9.03 -0.59 -22.04
C GLN A 240 8.38 -0.88 -20.70
N TRP A 241 7.86 -2.08 -20.48
CA TRP A 241 7.29 -2.46 -19.20
C TRP A 241 8.33 -2.41 -18.07
N ASP A 242 9.53 -2.90 -18.32
CA ASP A 242 10.64 -2.84 -17.34
C ASP A 242 11.03 -1.39 -17.02
N PHE A 243 11.11 -0.52 -18.04
CA PHE A 243 11.39 0.90 -17.84
C PHE A 243 10.26 1.61 -17.08
N LEU A 244 8.99 1.34 -17.42
CA LEU A 244 7.83 1.89 -16.73
C LEU A 244 7.84 1.53 -15.25
N GLN A 245 8.25 0.30 -14.94
CA GLN A 245 8.30 -0.22 -13.59
C GLN A 245 9.47 0.30 -12.77
N LYS A 246 10.65 0.57 -13.36
CA LYS A 246 11.88 0.83 -12.60
C LYS A 246 12.51 2.20 -12.81
N GLY A 247 12.14 2.91 -13.88
CA GLY A 247 12.84 4.11 -14.33
C GLY A 247 11.95 5.35 -14.49
N THR A 248 10.63 5.16 -14.57
CA THR A 248 9.73 6.25 -14.95
C THR A 248 9.37 7.18 -13.80
N PHE A 249 9.08 6.69 -12.58
CA PHE A 249 8.46 7.52 -11.53
C PHE A 249 9.43 7.85 -10.40
N HIS A 250 9.52 9.13 -10.05
CA HIS A 250 10.38 9.63 -8.99
C HIS A 250 9.56 10.52 -8.07
N GLY A 251 9.37 10.11 -6.81
CA GLY A 251 8.58 10.84 -5.83
C GLY A 251 9.40 11.25 -4.61
N PHE A 252 9.26 12.51 -4.19
CA PHE A 252 9.92 13.05 -3.00
C PHE A 252 8.90 13.75 -2.11
N ASP A 253 9.09 13.64 -0.80
CA ASP A 253 8.34 14.39 0.21
C ASP A 253 9.22 14.55 1.46
N GLY A 254 8.98 15.61 2.24
CA GLY A 254 9.74 15.91 3.45
C GLY A 254 9.33 15.07 4.65
N ASP A 255 8.12 14.47 4.62
CA ASP A 255 7.57 13.67 5.70
C ASP A 255 7.62 12.17 5.38
N GLN A 256 8.28 11.39 6.25
CA GLN A 256 8.42 9.95 6.06
C GLN A 256 7.10 9.18 6.14
N ASP A 257 6.15 9.66 6.95
CA ASP A 257 4.85 9.01 7.09
C ASP A 257 3.98 9.25 5.85
N ILE A 258 4.15 10.41 5.19
CA ILE A 258 3.54 10.70 3.89
C ILE A 258 4.18 9.85 2.77
N LEU A 259 5.52 9.76 2.74
CA LEU A 259 6.22 8.87 1.79
C LEU A 259 5.79 7.42 1.92
N ARG A 260 5.51 6.95 3.14
CA ARG A 260 4.97 5.61 3.38
C ARG A 260 3.62 5.41 2.71
N MET A 261 2.74 6.42 2.73
CA MET A 261 1.45 6.36 2.02
C MET A 261 1.63 6.35 0.50
N ALA A 262 2.55 7.15 -0.05
CA ALA A 262 2.88 7.09 -1.46
C ALA A 262 3.40 5.71 -1.88
N ALA A 263 4.29 5.12 -1.08
CA ALA A 263 4.83 3.79 -1.30
C ALA A 263 3.75 2.70 -1.25
N MET A 264 2.82 2.77 -0.29
CA MET A 264 1.66 1.88 -0.24
C MET A 264 0.83 2.01 -1.52
N ASN A 265 0.48 3.23 -1.91
CA ASN A 265 -0.29 3.46 -3.13
C ASN A 265 0.41 2.96 -4.39
N ALA A 266 1.74 3.08 -4.48
CA ALA A 266 2.51 2.51 -5.59
C ALA A 266 2.37 0.97 -5.65
N VAL A 267 2.39 0.29 -4.50
CA VAL A 267 2.21 -1.17 -4.42
C VAL A 267 0.79 -1.56 -4.83
N LEU A 268 -0.22 -0.81 -4.37
CA LEU A 268 -1.62 -1.06 -4.70
C LEU A 268 -1.91 -0.96 -6.20
N HIS A 269 -1.24 -0.03 -6.88
CA HIS A 269 -1.41 0.22 -8.31
C HIS A 269 -0.38 -0.52 -9.17
N GLY A 270 0.55 -1.26 -8.56
CA GLY A 270 1.51 -2.12 -9.26
C GLY A 270 2.62 -1.39 -10.01
N PHE A 271 3.11 -0.26 -9.50
CA PHE A 271 4.28 0.46 -10.03
C PHE A 271 5.37 0.70 -8.97
N ASP A 272 5.39 -0.13 -7.95
CA ASP A 272 6.24 -0.07 -6.76
C ASP A 272 7.71 -0.50 -6.97
N GLN A 273 8.10 -0.80 -8.20
CA GLN A 273 9.50 -1.10 -8.53
C GLN A 273 10.32 0.16 -8.83
N SER A 274 9.65 1.33 -8.93
CA SER A 274 10.24 2.61 -9.34
C SER A 274 10.76 3.44 -8.17
#